data_AF-A0A6G3MGX7-F1
#
_entry.id   AF-A0A6G3MGX7-F1
#
_cell.length_a   1.000
_cell.length_b   1.000
_cell.length_c   1.000
_cell.angle_alpha   90.00
_cell.angle_beta   90.00
_cell.angle_gamma   90.00
#
_symmetry.space_group_name_H-M   'P 1'
#
loop_
_entity.id
_entity.type
_entity.pdbx_description
1 polymer ?
#
loop_
_entity_poly.entity_id
_entity_poly.type
_entity_poly.pdbx_seq_one_letter_code
_entity_poly.pdbx_strand_id
1 'polypeptide(L)'
;MLEQQPLIAKNKRQKKARKLPDSQNLLQFKELINSACEAINTGIYPSLIYAGSSGSYFVFNMEHQTIGVFKPKNEEPYGKLNPKWLKWLHRIFLPCCFGRSCIIPNKGYLSEAGAYLVDQFLDLQVVPPTFITFLISPTFNYSRIDRSASQARKYLKSKFNALGNINSTLPPKIGSFQKYVEGYSNAYTYFERLNNEPLPPEADNEFHYILEKVIVLDYIIRNTDRSDNWLMKLDTSTVPILSDGTITEEKKYLISVAAIDNGLAFPYKHPDSWRSCKIIIET
;
A
#
# COMPACT_ATOMS: atom_id res chain seq x y z
N MET A 1 44.39 40.79 -20.88
CA MET A 1 44.15 39.66 -19.95
C MET A 1 42.73 39.79 -19.42
N LEU A 2 41.80 39.05 -20.04
CA LEU A 2 40.40 38.97 -19.65
C LEU A 2 40.24 37.68 -18.83
N GLU A 3 40.07 37.79 -17.51
CA GLU A 3 39.61 36.67 -16.70
C GLU A 3 38.11 36.45 -16.95
N GLN A 4 37.81 35.50 -17.83
CA GLN A 4 36.46 34.97 -17.96
C GLN A 4 36.17 34.04 -16.77
N GLN A 5 35.56 34.58 -15.72
CA GLN A 5 34.92 33.76 -14.70
C GLN A 5 33.77 32.97 -15.34
N PRO A 6 33.65 31.65 -15.08
CA PRO A 6 32.56 30.86 -15.65
C PRO A 6 31.22 31.37 -15.10
N LEU A 7 30.25 31.54 -16.01
CA LEU A 7 28.85 31.82 -15.71
C LEU A 7 28.27 30.67 -14.86
N ILE A 8 28.48 30.72 -13.55
CA ILE A 8 27.73 29.92 -12.59
C ILE A 8 26.29 30.43 -12.70
N ALA A 9 25.45 29.65 -13.37
CA ALA A 9 24.02 29.84 -13.39
C ALA A 9 23.55 29.91 -11.93
N LYS A 10 23.29 31.13 -11.44
CA LYS A 10 22.58 31.37 -10.20
C LYS A 10 21.21 30.74 -10.36
N ASN A 11 21.08 29.49 -9.93
CA ASN A 11 19.83 28.76 -9.85
C ASN A 11 18.96 29.42 -8.75
N LYS A 12 18.46 30.63 -9.01
CA LYS A 12 17.48 31.37 -8.20
C LYS A 12 16.07 30.79 -8.36
N ARG A 13 15.99 29.46 -8.30
CA ARG A 13 14.79 28.70 -8.00
C ARG A 13 15.21 27.50 -7.16
N GLN A 14 15.72 27.76 -5.96
CA GLN A 14 15.44 26.84 -4.86
C GLN A 14 13.92 26.82 -4.75
N LYS A 15 13.27 25.84 -5.42
CA LYS A 15 11.93 25.43 -5.03
C LYS A 15 12.05 25.22 -3.53
N LYS A 16 11.39 26.05 -2.71
CA LYS A 16 11.22 25.76 -1.27
C LYS A 16 10.94 24.27 -1.20
N ALA A 17 11.85 23.51 -0.59
CA ALA A 17 11.68 22.07 -0.45
C ALA A 17 10.28 21.91 0.13
N ARG A 18 9.36 21.34 -0.65
CA ARG A 18 7.97 21.21 -0.23
C ARG A 18 8.04 20.46 1.09
N LYS A 19 7.62 21.10 2.18
CA LYS A 19 7.56 20.47 3.51
C LYS A 19 6.82 19.15 3.30
N LEU A 20 7.45 18.04 3.67
CA LEU A 20 6.81 16.74 3.60
C LEU A 20 5.53 16.79 4.46
N PRO A 21 4.43 16.14 4.06
CA PRO A 21 3.24 16.03 4.90
C PRO A 21 3.62 15.55 6.31
N ASP A 22 2.99 16.08 7.36
CA ASP A 22 3.39 15.73 8.74
C ASP A 22 3.25 14.22 9.04
N SER A 23 2.39 13.51 8.29
CA SER A 23 2.30 12.04 8.32
C SER A 23 3.61 11.33 7.92
N GLN A 24 4.45 11.96 7.09
CA GLN A 24 5.78 11.44 6.75
C GLN A 24 6.85 11.73 7.83
N ASN A 25 6.51 12.52 8.86
CA ASN A 25 7.41 12.77 9.98
C ASN A 25 7.24 11.77 11.13
N LEU A 26 6.18 10.95 11.09
CA LEU A 26 5.92 9.92 12.10
C LEU A 26 7.11 8.95 12.19
N LEU A 27 7.55 8.69 13.42
CA LEU A 27 8.74 7.87 13.69
C LEU A 27 8.59 6.47 13.09
N GLN A 28 7.44 5.82 13.32
CA GLN A 28 7.13 4.48 12.80
C GLN A 28 7.22 4.41 11.26
N PHE A 29 6.81 5.47 10.56
CA PHE A 29 6.94 5.53 9.11
C PHE A 29 8.40 5.64 8.67
N LYS A 30 9.19 6.51 9.33
CA LYS A 30 10.63 6.66 9.03
C LYS A 30 11.38 5.36 9.24
N GLU A 31 11.10 4.64 10.33
CA GLU A 31 11.70 3.35 10.64
C GLU A 31 11.39 2.30 9.55
N LEU A 32 10.12 2.19 9.13
CA LEU A 32 9.71 1.28 8.05
C LEU A 32 10.41 1.60 6.73
N ILE A 33 10.47 2.87 6.33
CA ILE A 33 11.10 3.28 5.07
C ILE A 33 12.62 3.12 5.13
N ASN A 34 13.25 3.42 6.27
CA ASN A 34 14.68 3.20 6.45
C ASN A 34 15.03 1.72 6.34
N SER A 35 14.27 0.85 7.02
CA SER A 35 14.44 -0.60 6.93
C SER A 35 14.29 -1.12 5.50
N ALA A 36 13.27 -0.65 4.76
CA ALA A 36 13.09 -0.98 3.35
C ALA A 36 14.26 -0.50 2.47
N CYS A 37 14.76 0.71 2.71
CA CYS A 37 15.87 1.27 1.94
C CYS A 37 17.18 0.53 2.22
N GLU A 38 17.42 0.14 3.46
CA GLU A 38 18.57 -0.66 3.87
C GLU A 38 18.59 -2.01 3.15
N ALA A 39 17.47 -2.75 3.20
CA ALA A 39 17.28 -4.02 2.50
C ALA A 39 17.53 -3.88 0.98
N ILE A 40 16.96 -2.85 0.35
CA ILE A 40 17.15 -2.61 -1.08
C ILE A 40 18.62 -2.30 -1.41
N ASN A 41 19.30 -1.53 -0.58
CA ASN A 41 20.71 -1.15 -0.80
C ASN A 41 21.66 -2.35 -0.65
N THR A 42 21.29 -3.36 0.15
CA THR A 42 22.05 -4.61 0.33
C THR A 42 21.66 -5.70 -0.68
N GLY A 43 20.70 -5.44 -1.56
CA GLY A 43 20.31 -6.33 -2.65
C GLY A 43 19.07 -7.19 -2.36
N ILE A 44 18.38 -6.97 -1.26
CA ILE A 44 17.11 -7.59 -0.93
C ILE A 44 16.00 -6.73 -1.54
N TYR A 45 15.46 -7.18 -2.68
CA TYR A 45 14.54 -6.36 -3.47
C TYR A 45 13.07 -6.73 -3.24
N PRO A 46 12.16 -5.75 -3.33
CA PRO A 46 10.72 -6.00 -3.35
C PRO A 46 10.28 -7.00 -4.43
N SER A 47 9.35 -7.90 -4.10
CA SER A 47 8.82 -8.91 -5.03
C SER A 47 7.43 -8.52 -5.53
N LEU A 48 7.13 -8.82 -6.80
CA LEU A 48 5.84 -8.49 -7.41
C LEU A 48 4.74 -9.40 -6.87
N ILE A 49 3.61 -8.81 -6.49
CA ILE A 49 2.37 -9.50 -6.14
C ILE A 49 1.60 -9.81 -7.43
N TYR A 50 1.51 -11.09 -7.76
CA TYR A 50 0.81 -11.54 -8.98
C TYR A 50 -0.71 -11.40 -8.87
N ALA A 51 -1.26 -11.53 -7.66
CA ALA A 51 -2.68 -11.27 -7.39
C ALA A 51 -3.06 -9.79 -7.65
N GLY A 52 -4.33 -9.55 -7.95
CA GLY A 52 -4.85 -8.22 -8.23
C GLY A 52 -4.45 -7.66 -9.61
N SER A 53 -4.77 -6.38 -9.86
CA SER A 53 -4.69 -5.81 -11.22
C SER A 53 -3.67 -4.69 -11.44
N SER A 54 -2.99 -4.26 -10.37
CA SER A 54 -1.94 -3.25 -10.37
C SER A 54 -0.55 -3.88 -10.15
N GLY A 55 0.51 -3.12 -10.44
CA GLY A 55 1.84 -3.42 -9.91
C GLY A 55 1.87 -3.12 -8.42
N SER A 56 1.80 -4.17 -7.60
CA SER A 56 1.94 -4.11 -6.13
C SER A 56 3.12 -4.98 -5.73
N TYR A 57 3.90 -4.55 -4.74
CA TYR A 57 5.14 -5.23 -4.35
C TYR A 57 5.19 -5.50 -2.86
N PHE A 58 5.54 -6.72 -2.46
CA PHE A 58 5.97 -6.99 -1.09
C PHE A 58 7.35 -6.38 -0.89
N VAL A 59 7.52 -5.62 0.18
CA VAL A 59 8.78 -4.99 0.57
C VAL A 59 9.31 -5.69 1.81
N PHE A 60 10.63 -5.92 1.84
CA PHE A 60 11.29 -6.70 2.88
C PHE A 60 12.23 -5.86 3.74
N ASN A 61 12.51 -6.34 4.95
CA ASN A 61 13.64 -5.90 5.77
C ASN A 61 14.90 -6.75 5.49
N MET A 62 15.96 -6.53 6.27
CA MET A 62 17.22 -7.27 6.18
C MET A 62 17.06 -8.77 6.51
N GLU A 63 16.07 -9.09 7.33
CA GLU A 63 15.71 -10.45 7.75
C GLU A 63 14.82 -11.18 6.73
N HIS A 64 14.58 -10.59 5.55
CA HIS A 64 13.69 -11.12 4.50
C HIS A 64 12.22 -11.24 4.91
N GLN A 65 11.81 -10.57 5.99
CA GLN A 65 10.43 -10.50 6.43
C GLN A 65 9.69 -9.39 5.69
N THR A 66 8.43 -9.63 5.34
CA THR A 66 7.58 -8.62 4.69
C THR A 66 7.21 -7.53 5.69
N ILE A 67 7.64 -6.29 5.42
CA ILE A 67 7.35 -5.13 6.27
C ILE A 67 6.26 -4.22 5.68
N GLY A 68 6.00 -4.33 4.38
CA GLY A 68 4.99 -3.51 3.73
C GLY A 68 4.64 -3.92 2.32
N VAL A 69 3.59 -3.31 1.81
CA VAL A 69 3.15 -3.40 0.41
C VAL A 69 3.34 -2.03 -0.23
N PHE A 70 4.12 -1.97 -1.31
CA PHE A 70 4.34 -0.77 -2.08
C PHE A 70 3.61 -0.81 -3.41
N LYS A 71 2.79 0.21 -3.69
CA LYS A 71 2.01 0.36 -4.93
C LYS A 71 2.47 1.62 -5.69
N PRO A 72 3.42 1.51 -6.63
CA PRO A 72 3.90 2.64 -7.41
C PRO A 72 2.81 3.21 -8.32
N LYS A 73 2.61 4.53 -8.27
CA LYS A 73 1.62 5.28 -9.06
C LYS A 73 1.64 4.92 -10.54
N ASN A 74 2.83 4.86 -11.14
CA ASN A 74 2.96 4.65 -12.59
C ASN A 74 2.71 3.20 -13.04
N GLU A 75 2.48 2.27 -12.11
CA GLU A 75 2.15 0.87 -12.36
C GLU A 75 0.72 0.49 -11.91
N GLU A 76 -0.09 1.47 -11.52
CA GLU A 76 -1.53 1.29 -11.29
C GLU A 76 -2.24 0.74 -12.55
N PRO A 77 -3.51 0.26 -12.45
CA PRO A 77 -4.23 -0.31 -13.60
C PRO A 77 -4.24 0.60 -14.83
N TYR A 78 -4.34 1.92 -14.61
CA TYR A 78 -4.29 2.98 -15.64
C TYR A 78 -2.90 3.61 -15.81
N GLY A 79 -1.89 3.11 -15.09
CA GLY A 79 -0.52 3.55 -15.17
C GLY A 79 0.10 3.29 -16.55
N LYS A 80 1.03 4.15 -16.96
CA LYS A 80 1.75 4.00 -18.23
C LYS A 80 2.66 2.77 -18.24
N LEU A 81 3.07 2.28 -17.07
CA LEU A 81 4.02 1.20 -16.87
C LEU A 81 3.40 0.04 -16.08
N ASN A 82 2.10 -0.23 -16.24
CA ASN A 82 1.50 -1.41 -15.62
C ASN A 82 2.20 -2.69 -16.17
N PRO A 83 2.78 -3.54 -15.29
CA PRO A 83 3.48 -4.75 -15.72
C PRO A 83 2.53 -5.88 -16.20
N LYS A 84 1.22 -5.80 -15.94
CA LYS A 84 0.25 -6.85 -16.24
C LYS A 84 -0.36 -6.66 -17.65
N TRP A 85 0.03 -7.51 -18.60
CA TRP A 85 -0.26 -7.42 -20.05
C TRP A 85 -1.76 -7.42 -20.42
N LEU A 86 -2.62 -8.18 -19.72
CA LEU A 86 -4.04 -8.29 -20.07
C LEU A 86 -4.81 -6.95 -20.03
N LYS A 87 -4.48 -6.05 -19.09
CA LYS A 87 -5.16 -4.74 -19.03
C LYS A 87 -4.65 -3.74 -20.06
N TRP A 88 -3.42 -3.90 -20.56
CA TRP A 88 -2.96 -3.15 -21.74
C TRP A 88 -3.79 -3.53 -22.97
N LEU A 89 -4.05 -4.84 -23.16
CA LEU A 89 -4.91 -5.35 -24.21
C LEU A 89 -6.36 -4.85 -24.04
N HIS A 90 -6.93 -4.97 -22.85
CA HIS A 90 -8.30 -4.48 -22.59
C HIS A 90 -8.45 -2.95 -22.73
N ARG A 91 -7.43 -2.17 -22.34
CA ARG A 91 -7.40 -0.71 -22.55
C ARG A 91 -7.45 -0.32 -24.05
N ILE A 92 -6.88 -1.14 -24.91
CA ILE A 92 -6.80 -0.87 -26.36
C ILE A 92 -8.09 -1.32 -27.07
N PHE A 93 -8.70 -2.42 -26.64
CA PHE A 93 -9.82 -3.04 -27.36
C PHE A 93 -11.22 -2.82 -26.72
N LEU A 94 -11.33 -2.33 -25.47
CA LEU A 94 -12.61 -2.08 -24.78
C LEU A 94 -12.63 -0.72 -24.04
N PRO A 95 -12.59 0.44 -24.74
CA PRO A 95 -12.45 1.76 -24.14
C PRO A 95 -13.70 2.28 -23.40
N CYS A 96 -14.87 1.68 -23.60
CA CYS A 96 -16.15 2.16 -23.06
C CYS A 96 -16.68 1.38 -21.84
N CYS A 97 -16.11 0.22 -21.50
CA CYS A 97 -16.62 -0.65 -20.42
C CYS A 97 -15.74 -0.69 -19.17
N PHE A 98 -14.61 0.03 -19.14
CA PHE A 98 -13.57 -0.21 -18.13
C PHE A 98 -13.12 1.03 -17.37
N GLY A 99 -13.72 1.18 -16.19
CA GLY A 99 -13.31 2.08 -15.14
C GLY A 99 -14.50 2.58 -14.38
N ARG A 100 -14.35 2.70 -13.06
CA ARG A 100 -15.36 3.40 -12.26
C ARG A 100 -15.31 4.85 -12.68
N SER A 101 -16.27 5.27 -13.51
CA SER A 101 -16.36 6.61 -14.08
C SER A 101 -16.25 7.69 -13.00
N CYS A 102 -16.67 7.38 -11.78
CA CYS A 102 -16.65 8.22 -10.60
C CYS A 102 -15.29 8.37 -9.89
N ILE A 103 -14.23 7.64 -10.27
CA ILE A 103 -12.91 7.70 -9.63
C ILE A 103 -11.93 8.48 -10.49
N ILE A 104 -11.10 9.32 -9.84
CA ILE A 104 -10.05 10.08 -10.53
C ILE A 104 -8.93 9.11 -10.97
N PRO A 105 -8.59 9.03 -12.27
CA PRO A 105 -7.56 8.11 -12.74
C PRO A 105 -6.18 8.38 -12.15
N ASN A 106 -5.39 7.31 -11.92
CA ASN A 106 -3.98 7.39 -11.53
C ASN A 106 -3.72 8.13 -10.20
N LYS A 107 -4.67 7.98 -9.27
CA LYS A 107 -4.66 8.53 -7.91
C LYS A 107 -4.87 7.45 -6.84
N GLY A 108 -4.77 6.17 -7.19
CA GLY A 108 -5.02 5.08 -6.25
C GLY A 108 -4.11 5.15 -5.03
N TYR A 109 -2.82 5.46 -5.22
CA TYR A 109 -1.88 5.66 -4.11
C TYR A 109 -2.27 6.81 -3.15
N LEU A 110 -2.98 7.84 -3.63
CA LEU A 110 -3.52 8.90 -2.76
C LEU A 110 -4.76 8.41 -2.00
N SER A 111 -5.60 7.60 -2.65
CA SER A 111 -6.76 6.96 -2.02
C SER A 111 -6.33 6.05 -0.88
N GLU A 112 -5.29 5.23 -1.08
CA GLU A 112 -4.69 4.38 -0.05
C GLU A 112 -4.23 5.17 1.18
N ALA A 113 -3.43 6.22 0.97
CA ALA A 113 -2.95 7.07 2.06
C ALA A 113 -4.10 7.88 2.69
N GLY A 114 -5.07 8.32 1.89
CA GLY A 114 -6.24 9.05 2.34
C GLY A 114 -7.13 8.23 3.26
N ALA A 115 -7.30 6.93 2.99
CA ALA A 115 -8.05 6.02 3.85
C ALA A 115 -7.43 5.93 5.24
N TYR A 116 -6.10 5.81 5.33
CA TYR A 116 -5.41 5.83 6.62
C TYR A 116 -5.52 7.20 7.32
N LEU A 117 -5.48 8.31 6.58
CA LEU A 117 -5.70 9.64 7.19
C LEU A 117 -7.11 9.78 7.80
N VAL A 118 -8.14 9.29 7.12
CA VAL A 118 -9.52 9.28 7.64
C VAL A 118 -9.65 8.36 8.84
N ASP A 119 -9.06 7.16 8.77
CA ASP A 119 -9.00 6.21 9.88
C ASP A 119 -8.41 6.82 11.16
N GLN A 120 -7.28 7.52 11.03
CA GLN A 120 -6.63 8.20 12.17
C GLN A 120 -7.44 9.39 12.69
N PHE A 121 -8.07 10.15 11.79
CA PHE A 121 -8.90 11.29 12.19
C PHE A 121 -10.13 10.88 12.99
N LEU A 122 -10.70 9.70 12.68
CA LEU A 122 -11.88 9.14 13.32
C LEU A 122 -11.56 8.14 14.43
N ASP A 123 -10.27 7.90 14.71
CA ASP A 123 -9.78 6.91 15.67
C ASP A 123 -10.37 5.49 15.48
N LEU A 124 -10.47 5.07 14.22
CA LEU A 124 -11.04 3.75 13.88
C LEU A 124 -10.03 2.63 14.13
N GLN A 125 -8.75 2.85 13.80
CA GLN A 125 -7.65 1.90 13.99
C GLN A 125 -7.85 0.58 13.23
N VAL A 126 -8.48 0.64 12.05
CA VAL A 126 -8.75 -0.52 11.18
C VAL A 126 -7.90 -0.50 9.90
N VAL A 127 -7.34 0.64 9.50
CA VAL A 127 -6.45 0.73 8.32
C VAL A 127 -4.99 0.62 8.77
N PRO A 128 -4.20 -0.36 8.26
CA PRO A 128 -2.77 -0.40 8.55
C PRO A 128 -2.06 0.89 8.13
N PRO A 129 -1.04 1.36 8.87
CA PRO A 129 -0.34 2.60 8.55
C PRO A 129 0.07 2.69 7.08
N THR A 130 -0.45 3.70 6.38
CA THR A 130 -0.29 3.85 4.94
C THR A 130 0.14 5.26 4.56
N PHE A 131 1.23 5.36 3.82
CA PHE A 131 1.88 6.64 3.55
C PHE A 131 2.33 6.76 2.10
N ILE A 132 2.48 7.99 1.62
CA ILE A 132 3.07 8.25 0.31
C ILE A 132 4.59 8.29 0.49
N THR A 133 5.33 7.53 -0.31
CA THR A 133 6.79 7.52 -0.27
C THR A 133 7.39 7.41 -1.66
N PHE A 134 8.72 7.50 -1.72
CA PHE A 134 9.52 7.24 -2.90
C PHE A 134 10.42 6.03 -2.66
N LEU A 135 10.33 5.01 -3.50
CA LEU A 135 11.25 3.88 -3.48
C LEU A 135 11.96 3.72 -4.83
N ILE A 136 13.17 3.18 -4.79
CA ILE A 136 13.97 2.84 -5.96
C ILE A 136 14.34 1.37 -5.81
N SER A 137 13.77 0.49 -6.63
CA SER A 137 14.20 -0.91 -6.70
C SER A 137 14.40 -1.31 -8.16
N PRO A 138 15.44 -2.10 -8.53
CA PRO A 138 15.58 -2.71 -9.85
C PRO A 138 14.40 -3.61 -10.28
N THR A 139 13.65 -4.16 -9.32
CA THR A 139 12.50 -5.06 -9.57
C THR A 139 11.23 -4.33 -10.00
N PHE A 140 11.17 -3.00 -9.84
CA PHE A 140 10.04 -2.22 -10.35
C PHE A 140 10.02 -2.14 -11.88
N ASN A 141 8.86 -1.85 -12.46
CA ASN A 141 8.72 -1.76 -13.92
C ASN A 141 9.17 -0.39 -14.46
N TYR A 142 10.33 -0.32 -15.10
CA TYR A 142 10.85 0.90 -15.71
C TYR A 142 10.79 0.87 -17.23
N SER A 143 10.75 2.05 -17.85
CA SER A 143 10.85 2.15 -19.30
C SER A 143 12.21 1.65 -19.80
N ARG A 144 12.28 1.26 -21.08
CA ARG A 144 13.55 0.87 -21.72
C ARG A 144 14.59 1.98 -21.65
N ILE A 145 14.14 3.24 -21.74
CA ILE A 145 14.99 4.44 -21.68
C ILE A 145 15.59 4.58 -20.27
N ASP A 146 14.78 4.42 -19.22
CA ASP A 146 15.27 4.49 -17.83
C ASP A 146 16.30 3.40 -17.55
N ARG A 147 16.07 2.18 -18.07
CA ARG A 147 16.99 1.06 -17.92
C ARG A 147 18.30 1.28 -18.68
N SER A 148 18.25 1.75 -19.93
CA SER A 148 19.47 2.06 -20.70
C SER A 148 20.26 3.21 -20.10
N ALA A 149 19.59 4.27 -19.63
CA ALA A 149 20.22 5.38 -18.90
C ALA A 149 20.85 4.93 -17.57
N SER A 150 20.23 3.99 -16.86
CA SER A 150 20.82 3.36 -15.67
C SER A 150 22.07 2.57 -16.01
N GLN A 151 22.06 1.79 -17.10
CA GLN A 151 23.22 1.00 -17.53
C GLN A 151 24.38 1.92 -17.96
N ALA A 152 24.10 2.97 -18.73
CA ALA A 152 25.10 3.96 -19.13
C ALA A 152 25.74 4.64 -17.91
N ARG A 153 24.94 5.01 -16.90
CA ARG A 153 25.45 5.57 -15.63
C ARG A 153 26.33 4.58 -14.87
N LYS A 154 25.95 3.29 -14.80
CA LYS A 154 26.77 2.24 -14.17
C LYS A 154 28.12 2.09 -14.90
N TYR A 155 28.10 2.04 -16.23
CA TYR A 155 29.30 1.94 -17.06
C TYR A 155 30.24 3.14 -16.88
N LEU A 156 29.71 4.36 -16.89
CA LEU A 156 30.52 5.57 -16.68
C LEU A 156 31.11 5.62 -15.28
N LYS A 157 30.35 5.20 -14.26
CA LYS A 157 30.84 5.10 -12.87
C LYS A 157 32.00 4.10 -12.76
N SER A 158 31.86 2.91 -13.35
CA SER A 158 32.91 1.88 -13.29
C SER A 158 34.16 2.23 -14.12
N LYS A 159 33.99 2.94 -15.25
CA LYS A 159 35.10 3.22 -16.18
C LYS A 159 35.90 4.47 -15.83
N PHE A 160 35.25 5.50 -15.29
CA PHE A 160 35.89 6.81 -15.12
C PHE A 160 36.00 7.26 -13.67
N ASN A 161 35.44 6.55 -12.68
CA ASN A 161 35.31 7.01 -11.27
C ASN A 161 34.79 8.47 -11.15
N ALA A 162 34.18 9.00 -12.22
CA ALA A 162 33.99 10.44 -12.43
C ALA A 162 32.58 10.91 -12.08
N LEU A 163 31.63 9.99 -11.86
CA LEU A 163 30.32 10.33 -11.31
C LEU A 163 30.39 10.23 -9.79
N GLY A 164 30.70 11.34 -9.13
CA GLY A 164 30.53 11.47 -7.67
C GLY A 164 29.10 11.14 -7.24
N ASN A 165 28.93 10.72 -5.97
CA ASN A 165 27.71 10.54 -5.14
C ASN A 165 26.31 10.34 -5.77
N ILE A 166 26.19 9.87 -7.02
CA ILE A 166 24.91 9.47 -7.61
C ILE A 166 24.67 8.04 -7.16
N ASN A 167 24.09 7.91 -5.96
CA ASN A 167 23.78 6.63 -5.31
C ASN A 167 22.60 5.89 -5.98
N SER A 168 21.89 6.53 -6.91
CA SER A 168 20.74 5.92 -7.60
C SER A 168 20.91 5.97 -9.12
N THR A 169 20.95 4.79 -9.74
CA THR A 169 21.02 4.66 -11.20
C THR A 169 19.63 4.62 -11.84
N LEU A 170 18.56 4.44 -11.06
CA LEU A 170 17.16 4.40 -11.51
C LEU A 170 16.35 5.52 -10.84
N PRO A 171 15.38 6.12 -11.55
CA PRO A 171 14.57 7.20 -10.98
C PRO A 171 13.66 6.68 -9.84
N PRO A 172 13.47 7.43 -8.74
CA PRO A 172 12.53 7.05 -7.69
C PRO A 172 11.09 7.02 -8.19
N LYS A 173 10.35 6.01 -7.76
CA LYS A 173 8.92 5.88 -7.99
C LYS A 173 8.14 6.35 -6.78
N ILE A 174 7.20 7.25 -7.00
CA ILE A 174 6.20 7.63 -6.00
C ILE A 174 5.11 6.56 -5.93
N GLY A 175 4.66 6.23 -4.72
CA GLY A 175 3.58 5.27 -4.49
C GLY A 175 3.10 5.30 -3.05
N SER A 176 2.09 4.49 -2.76
CA SER A 176 1.65 4.22 -1.39
C SER A 176 2.48 3.09 -0.82
N PHE A 177 2.83 3.21 0.44
CA PHE A 177 3.49 2.19 1.26
C PHE A 177 2.59 1.90 2.44
N GLN A 178 2.00 0.72 2.46
CA GLN A 178 1.14 0.23 3.54
C GLN A 178 1.94 -0.76 4.39
N LYS A 179 1.92 -0.60 5.71
CA LYS A 179 2.54 -1.56 6.64
C LYS A 179 1.90 -2.93 6.47
N TYR A 180 2.72 -3.97 6.43
CA TYR A 180 2.25 -5.35 6.39
C TYR A 180 1.72 -5.79 7.76
N VAL A 181 0.64 -6.57 7.78
CA VAL A 181 0.01 -7.08 9.01
C VAL A 181 0.18 -8.60 9.08
N GLU A 182 0.93 -9.06 10.08
CA GLU A 182 1.28 -10.47 10.22
C GLU A 182 0.19 -11.27 10.96
N GLY A 183 -0.04 -12.52 10.51
CA GLY A 183 -1.02 -13.43 11.12
C GLY A 183 -2.47 -13.15 10.73
N TYR A 184 -2.71 -12.19 9.84
CA TYR A 184 -4.02 -11.90 9.30
C TYR A 184 -4.35 -12.82 8.12
N SER A 185 -5.61 -13.21 7.99
CA SER A 185 -6.13 -13.93 6.82
C SER A 185 -7.45 -13.32 6.34
N ASN A 186 -7.94 -13.76 5.18
CA ASN A 186 -9.13 -13.16 4.56
C ASN A 186 -10.35 -13.30 5.50
N ALA A 187 -11.12 -12.23 5.72
CA ALA A 187 -12.30 -12.26 6.58
C ALA A 187 -13.29 -13.38 6.17
N TYR A 188 -13.44 -13.66 4.87
CA TYR A 188 -14.29 -14.73 4.36
C TYR A 188 -13.93 -16.12 4.92
N THR A 189 -12.63 -16.43 5.00
CA THR A 189 -12.16 -17.71 5.56
C THR A 189 -12.53 -17.87 7.03
N TYR A 190 -12.66 -16.76 7.76
CA TYR A 190 -13.14 -16.82 9.13
C TYR A 190 -14.65 -16.99 9.21
N PHE A 191 -15.45 -16.32 8.37
CA PHE A 191 -16.90 -16.53 8.38
C PHE A 191 -17.28 -17.99 8.12
N GLU A 192 -16.57 -18.66 7.22
CA GLU A 192 -16.76 -20.11 7.01
C GLU A 192 -16.46 -20.92 8.26
N ARG A 193 -15.42 -20.55 9.03
CA ARG A 193 -15.10 -21.19 10.30
C ARG A 193 -16.15 -20.90 11.38
N LEU A 194 -16.62 -19.65 11.48
CA LEU A 194 -17.59 -19.20 12.47
C LEU A 194 -18.96 -19.86 12.30
N ASN A 195 -19.32 -20.25 11.07
CA ASN A 195 -20.54 -21.03 10.82
C ASN A 195 -20.52 -22.40 11.53
N ASN A 196 -19.33 -22.97 11.76
CA ASN A 196 -19.16 -24.25 12.45
C ASN A 196 -18.82 -24.08 13.94
N GLU A 197 -18.01 -23.07 14.27
CA GLU A 197 -17.54 -22.77 15.63
C GLU A 197 -17.85 -21.30 15.96
N PRO A 198 -19.04 -20.98 16.51
CA PRO A 198 -19.40 -19.59 16.81
C PRO A 198 -18.51 -19.01 17.91
N LEU A 199 -18.28 -17.70 17.82
CA LEU A 199 -17.55 -16.96 18.86
C LEU A 199 -18.36 -16.93 20.16
N PRO A 200 -17.69 -16.90 21.33
CA PRO A 200 -18.36 -16.55 22.57
C PRO A 200 -19.01 -15.16 22.47
N PRO A 201 -20.10 -14.89 23.22
CA PRO A 201 -20.85 -13.63 23.09
C PRO A 201 -20.01 -12.36 23.27
N GLU A 202 -19.01 -12.38 24.16
CA GLU A 202 -18.11 -11.23 24.37
C GLU A 202 -17.26 -10.93 23.13
N ALA A 203 -16.67 -11.97 22.54
CA ALA A 203 -15.86 -11.86 21.34
C ALA A 203 -16.71 -11.49 20.11
N ASP A 204 -17.95 -11.99 20.02
CA ASP A 204 -18.89 -11.61 18.97
C ASP A 204 -19.27 -10.12 19.03
N ASN A 205 -19.50 -9.59 20.24
CA ASN A 205 -19.76 -8.17 20.44
C ASN A 205 -18.55 -7.30 20.06
N GLU A 206 -17.33 -7.71 20.43
CA GLU A 206 -16.10 -7.01 20.03
C GLU A 206 -15.93 -7.02 18.51
N PHE A 207 -16.20 -8.15 17.87
CA PHE A 207 -16.18 -8.27 16.42
C PHE A 207 -17.17 -7.30 15.75
N HIS A 208 -18.42 -7.26 16.20
CA HIS A 208 -19.42 -6.32 15.67
C HIS A 208 -18.98 -4.87 15.82
N TYR A 209 -18.41 -4.49 16.98
CA TYR A 209 -17.91 -3.14 17.19
C TYR A 209 -16.77 -2.78 16.21
N ILE A 210 -15.84 -3.70 15.95
CA ILE A 210 -14.77 -3.48 14.97
C ILE A 210 -15.34 -3.40 13.54
N LEU A 211 -16.33 -4.24 13.23
CA LEU A 211 -17.00 -4.23 11.92
C LEU A 211 -17.71 -2.90 11.66
N GLU A 212 -18.39 -2.33 12.66
CA GLU A 212 -19.01 -1.00 12.58
C GLU A 212 -18.00 0.07 12.19
N LYS A 213 -16.77 0.01 12.71
CA LYS A 213 -15.70 0.94 12.34
C LYS A 213 -15.30 0.81 10.87
N VAL A 214 -15.19 -0.42 10.34
CA VAL A 214 -14.92 -0.64 8.91
C VAL A 214 -16.06 -0.08 8.05
N ILE A 215 -17.32 -0.28 8.47
CA ILE A 215 -18.50 0.27 7.79
C ILE A 215 -18.44 1.80 7.76
N VAL A 216 -18.15 2.43 8.90
CA VAL A 216 -18.02 3.90 9.00
C VAL A 216 -16.93 4.41 8.05
N LEU A 217 -15.75 3.78 8.06
CA LEU A 217 -14.66 4.12 7.16
C LEU A 217 -15.13 4.06 5.69
N ASP A 218 -15.60 2.89 5.25
CA ASP A 218 -15.95 2.63 3.85
C ASP A 218 -17.09 3.51 3.37
N TYR A 219 -18.04 3.82 4.26
CA TYR A 219 -19.13 4.72 3.96
C TYR A 219 -18.64 6.16 3.75
N ILE A 220 -17.79 6.67 4.65
CA ILE A 220 -17.25 8.03 4.59
C ILE A 220 -16.35 8.24 3.37
N ILE A 221 -15.42 7.32 3.11
CA ILE A 221 -14.52 7.42 1.95
C ILE A 221 -15.22 7.02 0.65
N ARG A 222 -16.46 6.53 0.75
CA ARG A 222 -17.23 5.90 -0.32
C ARG A 222 -16.39 4.90 -1.09
N ASN A 223 -15.89 3.89 -0.38
CA ASN A 223 -15.12 2.82 -0.98
C ASN A 223 -15.99 2.08 -1.99
N THR A 224 -15.46 1.88 -3.19
CA THR A 224 -16.19 1.24 -4.28
C THR A 224 -15.77 -0.21 -4.50
N ASP A 225 -14.73 -0.70 -3.80
CA ASP A 225 -14.12 -2.02 -4.00
C ASP A 225 -14.01 -2.90 -2.75
N ARG A 226 -14.82 -2.64 -1.71
CA ARG A 226 -14.83 -3.52 -0.54
C ARG A 226 -15.62 -4.79 -0.84
N SER A 227 -14.92 -5.86 -1.21
CA SER A 227 -15.42 -7.23 -1.16
C SER A 227 -14.53 -8.07 -0.22
N ASP A 228 -13.41 -8.57 -0.74
CA ASP A 228 -12.55 -9.55 -0.07
C ASP A 228 -11.28 -8.90 0.50
N ASN A 229 -11.21 -7.57 0.37
CA ASN A 229 -10.03 -6.75 0.66
C ASN A 229 -9.99 -6.30 2.13
N TRP A 230 -10.38 -7.16 3.04
CA TRP A 230 -10.28 -6.92 4.48
C TRP A 230 -9.92 -8.22 5.17
N LEU A 231 -9.00 -8.08 6.11
CA LEU A 231 -8.40 -9.22 6.78
C LEU A 231 -8.82 -9.25 8.23
N MET A 232 -8.84 -10.44 8.81
CA MET A 232 -9.09 -10.64 10.22
C MET A 232 -7.96 -11.44 10.85
N LYS A 233 -7.75 -11.25 12.15
CA LYS A 233 -6.88 -12.04 13.01
C LYS A 233 -7.64 -12.37 14.28
N LEU A 234 -7.57 -13.62 14.69
CA LEU A 234 -8.16 -14.13 15.92
C LEU A 234 -7.06 -14.77 16.76
N ASP A 235 -6.64 -14.08 17.81
CA ASP A 235 -5.69 -14.63 18.78
C ASP A 235 -6.47 -15.16 19.99
N THR A 236 -6.12 -16.36 20.46
CA THR A 236 -6.69 -16.96 21.66
C THR A 236 -5.62 -17.07 22.74
N SER A 237 -5.89 -16.52 23.91
CA SER A 237 -5.04 -16.63 25.10
C SER A 237 -5.79 -17.37 26.20
N THR A 238 -5.15 -18.29 26.89
CA THR A 238 -5.71 -18.93 28.08
C THR A 238 -5.24 -18.18 29.32
N VAL A 239 -6.18 -17.77 30.16
CA VAL A 239 -5.90 -17.13 31.45
C VAL A 239 -6.30 -18.12 32.55
N PRO A 240 -5.37 -18.49 33.44
CA PRO A 240 -5.71 -19.32 34.58
C PRO A 240 -6.51 -18.49 35.59
N ILE A 241 -7.69 -19.00 35.96
CA ILE A 241 -8.58 -18.41 36.96
C ILE A 241 -8.67 -19.35 38.15
N LEU A 242 -8.46 -18.80 39.33
CA LEU A 242 -8.69 -19.49 40.60
C LEU A 242 -10.13 -19.27 41.01
N SER A 243 -10.94 -20.30 40.87
CA SER A 243 -12.33 -20.34 41.31
C SER A 243 -12.51 -21.55 42.23
N ASP A 244 -12.91 -21.31 43.48
CA ASP A 244 -13.20 -22.35 44.50
C ASP A 244 -12.07 -23.38 44.71
N GLY A 245 -10.81 -22.93 44.73
CA GLY A 245 -9.64 -23.80 44.95
C GLY A 245 -9.26 -24.69 43.77
N THR A 246 -10.00 -24.59 42.65
CA THR A 246 -9.67 -25.23 41.37
C THR A 246 -9.14 -24.20 40.38
N ILE A 247 -8.07 -24.54 39.66
CA ILE A 247 -7.54 -23.74 38.55
C ILE A 247 -8.36 -24.10 37.32
N THR A 248 -9.15 -23.15 36.81
CA THR A 248 -9.85 -23.27 35.53
C THR A 248 -9.17 -22.38 34.49
N GLU A 249 -9.17 -22.78 33.22
CA GLU A 249 -8.62 -21.97 32.13
C GLU A 249 -9.76 -21.27 31.38
N GLU A 250 -9.79 -19.94 31.43
CA GLU A 250 -10.69 -19.14 30.59
C GLU A 250 -10.00 -18.74 29.30
N LYS A 251 -10.67 -18.95 28.17
CA LYS A 251 -10.18 -18.52 26.86
C LYS A 251 -10.58 -17.08 26.61
N LYS A 252 -9.59 -16.19 26.56
CA LYS A 252 -9.75 -14.84 26.05
C LYS A 252 -9.48 -14.80 24.55
N TYR A 253 -10.38 -14.18 23.81
CA TYR A 253 -10.26 -13.96 22.38
C TYR A 253 -9.86 -12.51 22.15
N LEU A 254 -8.91 -12.28 21.24
CA LEU A 254 -8.54 -10.95 20.76
C LEU A 254 -8.78 -10.92 19.26
N ILE A 255 -9.72 -10.08 18.84
CA ILE A 255 -10.12 -9.93 17.45
C ILE A 255 -9.49 -8.67 16.89
N SER A 256 -8.93 -8.75 15.69
CA SER A 256 -8.41 -7.60 14.98
C SER A 256 -8.79 -7.66 13.51
N VAL A 257 -9.12 -6.51 12.93
CA VAL A 257 -9.49 -6.38 11.52
C VAL A 257 -8.58 -5.36 10.85
N ALA A 258 -8.17 -5.65 9.63
CA ALA A 258 -7.37 -4.78 8.79
C ALA A 258 -8.07 -4.51 7.45
N ALA A 259 -8.51 -3.27 7.23
CA ALA A 259 -9.08 -2.79 5.98
C ALA A 259 -7.96 -2.42 4.99
N ILE A 260 -7.66 -3.32 4.04
CA ILE A 260 -6.58 -3.17 3.06
C ILE A 260 -7.13 -2.80 1.67
N ASP A 261 -6.24 -2.51 0.72
CA ASP A 261 -6.59 -2.20 -0.69
C ASP A 261 -7.65 -1.10 -0.85
N ASN A 262 -7.39 0.07 -0.26
CA ASN A 262 -8.27 1.23 -0.27
C ASN A 262 -8.05 2.14 -1.50
N GLY A 263 -7.45 1.60 -2.57
CA GLY A 263 -7.03 2.37 -3.75
C GLY A 263 -8.16 2.86 -4.65
N LEU A 264 -9.39 2.39 -4.44
CA LEU A 264 -10.57 2.74 -5.24
C LEU A 264 -11.68 3.37 -4.37
N ALA A 265 -11.30 4.37 -3.58
CA ALA A 265 -12.19 5.22 -2.79
C ALA A 265 -12.11 6.69 -3.25
N PHE A 266 -12.76 7.59 -2.51
CA PHE A 266 -12.83 9.03 -2.78
C PHE A 266 -13.32 9.37 -4.20
N PRO A 267 -14.49 8.89 -4.61
CA PRO A 267 -15.04 9.23 -5.91
C PRO A 267 -15.45 10.71 -5.94
N TYR A 268 -15.30 11.36 -7.10
CA TYR A 268 -15.67 12.78 -7.28
C TYR A 268 -17.17 12.98 -7.52
N LYS A 269 -17.91 11.91 -7.79
CA LYS A 269 -19.37 11.84 -7.87
C LYS A 269 -19.85 10.48 -7.36
N HIS A 270 -21.11 10.33 -6.99
CA HIS A 270 -21.65 9.00 -6.73
C HIS A 270 -21.67 8.14 -8.02
N PRO A 271 -21.56 6.80 -7.91
CA PRO A 271 -21.77 5.91 -9.04
C PRO A 271 -23.14 6.14 -9.70
N ASP A 272 -23.21 6.02 -11.02
CA ASP A 272 -24.42 6.31 -11.80
C ASP A 272 -25.58 5.34 -11.50
N SER A 273 -25.30 4.14 -10.99
CA SER A 273 -26.30 3.24 -10.41
C SER A 273 -25.83 2.65 -9.08
N TRP A 274 -26.79 2.39 -8.20
CA TRP A 274 -26.59 1.83 -6.88
C TRP A 274 -25.98 0.42 -6.90
N ARG A 275 -26.12 -0.33 -8.02
CA ARG A 275 -25.52 -1.66 -8.22
C ARG A 275 -24.25 -1.65 -9.10
N SER A 276 -23.83 -0.51 -9.64
CA SER A 276 -22.73 -0.43 -10.62
C SER A 276 -21.37 -0.92 -10.11
N CYS A 277 -21.21 -1.07 -8.79
CA CYS A 277 -19.95 -1.52 -8.17
C CYS A 277 -19.92 -3.02 -7.83
N LYS A 278 -21.01 -3.77 -8.06
CA LYS A 278 -20.95 -5.23 -8.01
C LYS A 278 -20.41 -5.75 -9.34
N ILE A 279 -19.37 -6.58 -9.29
CA ILE A 279 -18.92 -7.36 -10.44
C ILE A 279 -20.14 -8.11 -10.96
N ILE A 280 -20.49 -7.87 -12.22
CA ILE A 280 -21.48 -8.68 -12.92
C ILE A 280 -20.83 -10.05 -13.07
N ILE A 281 -21.25 -11.00 -12.24
CA ILE A 281 -21.01 -12.42 -12.51
C ILE A 281 -22.06 -12.77 -13.56
N GLU A 282 -21.66 -12.74 -14.83
CA GLU A 282 -22.45 -13.34 -15.90
C GLU A 282 -22.42 -14.86 -15.67
N THR A 283 -23.55 -15.41 -15.24
CA THR A 283 -23.87 -16.84 -15.27
C THR A 283 -24.13 -17.30 -16.69
#